data_AF-A0A936FBJ7-F1
#
_entry.id   AF-A0A936FBJ7-F1
#
_cell.length_a   1.000
_cell.length_b   1.000
_cell.length_c   1.000
_cell.angle_alpha   90.00
_cell.angle_beta   90.00
_cell.angle_gamma   90.00
#
_symmetry.space_group_name_H-M   'P 1'
#
loop_
_entity.id
_entity.type
_entity.pdbx_description
1 polymer ?
#
loop_
_entity_poly.entity_id
_entity_poly.type
_entity_poly.pdbx_seq_one_letter_code
_entity_poly.pdbx_strand_id
1 'polypeptide(L)'
;FRPAVGSRISKTPAEVVQIINDGLERGTFVDGTIDIAIRQDPTIDAPVVGSTTPGKLLWRTSSWFIEKSTSRSDTISPARHMIHEWLHVAGFMHKRQNGYREDVAYLVGDIVRQILTELAAQKSDASILRGPCRIRSPRSEP
;
A
#
# COMPACT_ATOMS: atom_id res chain seq x y z
N PHE A 1 -12.87 -12.99 -3.22
CA PHE A 1 -12.27 -13.47 -1.95
C PHE A 1 -12.25 -14.99 -1.95
N ARG A 2 -11.23 -15.63 -1.37
CA ARG A 2 -11.15 -17.09 -1.22
C ARG A 2 -10.88 -17.42 0.26
N PRO A 3 -11.85 -18.02 0.97
CA PRO A 3 -11.63 -18.47 2.34
C PRO A 3 -10.56 -19.56 2.44
N ALA A 4 -10.17 -19.92 3.67
CA ALA A 4 -9.22 -21.00 3.91
C ALA A 4 -9.71 -22.33 3.28
N VAL A 5 -10.99 -22.65 3.47
CA VAL A 5 -11.67 -23.82 2.91
C VAL A 5 -12.83 -23.36 2.02
N GLY A 6 -12.95 -23.92 0.83
CA GLY A 6 -14.07 -23.66 -0.10
C GLY A 6 -13.71 -22.92 -1.39
N SER A 7 -14.74 -22.47 -2.09
CA SER A 7 -14.67 -21.79 -3.39
C SER A 7 -14.53 -20.27 -3.24
N ARG A 8 -14.24 -19.58 -4.35
CA ARG A 8 -14.19 -18.11 -4.37
C ARG A 8 -15.60 -17.55 -4.14
N ILE A 9 -15.69 -16.53 -3.29
CA ILE A 9 -16.92 -15.78 -3.00
C ILE A 9 -16.72 -14.28 -3.26
N SER A 10 -17.81 -13.60 -3.57
CA SER A 10 -17.85 -12.13 -3.66
C SER A 10 -17.94 -11.52 -2.26
N LYS A 11 -17.43 -10.31 -2.11
CA LYS A 11 -17.54 -9.50 -0.89
C LYS A 11 -18.10 -8.13 -1.24
N THR A 12 -19.01 -7.63 -0.41
CA THR A 12 -19.51 -6.26 -0.48
C THR A 12 -18.41 -5.28 -0.03
N PRO A 13 -18.50 -3.98 -0.38
CA PRO A 13 -17.55 -2.98 0.11
C PRO A 13 -17.47 -2.92 1.65
N ALA A 14 -18.60 -3.03 2.35
CA ALA A 14 -18.62 -3.04 3.81
C ALA A 14 -17.86 -4.24 4.40
N GLU A 15 -18.02 -5.43 3.81
CA GLU A 15 -17.24 -6.60 4.25
C GLU A 15 -15.75 -6.47 3.94
N VAL A 16 -15.37 -5.83 2.82
CA VAL A 16 -13.96 -5.55 2.51
C VAL A 16 -13.36 -4.64 3.58
N VAL A 17 -14.05 -3.56 3.94
CA VAL A 17 -13.62 -2.65 5.01
C VAL A 17 -13.51 -3.38 6.35
N GLN A 18 -14.49 -4.22 6.68
CA GLN A 18 -14.45 -5.00 7.92
C GLN A 18 -13.24 -5.93 7.96
N ILE A 19 -12.95 -6.66 6.87
CA ILE A 19 -11.76 -7.54 6.75
C ILE A 19 -10.46 -6.75 6.97
N ILE A 20 -10.36 -5.54 6.40
CA ILE A 20 -9.19 -4.67 6.57
C ILE A 20 -9.07 -4.20 8.02
N ASN A 21 -10.15 -3.71 8.62
CA ASN A 21 -10.15 -3.20 10.00
C ASN A 21 -9.88 -4.30 11.03
N ASP A 22 -10.38 -5.50 10.78
CA ASP A 22 -10.16 -6.67 11.64
C ASP A 22 -8.76 -7.26 11.48
N GLY A 23 -8.00 -6.85 10.46
CA GLY A 23 -6.73 -7.49 10.15
C GLY A 23 -6.91 -8.98 9.79
N LEU A 24 -8.04 -9.37 9.18
CA LEU A 24 -8.31 -10.78 8.92
C LEU A 24 -7.38 -11.32 7.84
N GLU A 25 -6.53 -12.28 8.22
CA GLU A 25 -5.70 -13.04 7.29
C GLU A 25 -6.29 -14.42 6.98
N ARG A 26 -6.05 -14.91 5.76
CA ARG A 26 -6.69 -16.16 5.33
C ARG A 26 -6.14 -17.35 6.11
N GLY A 27 -6.99 -17.90 6.98
CA GLY A 27 -6.68 -19.10 7.77
C GLY A 27 -6.09 -18.81 9.15
N THR A 28 -6.13 -17.54 9.59
CA THR A 28 -5.75 -17.13 10.93
C THR A 28 -6.98 -16.65 11.71
N PHE A 29 -6.77 -16.29 12.99
CA PHE A 29 -7.78 -15.59 13.79
C PHE A 29 -7.66 -14.08 13.56
N VAL A 30 -8.79 -13.37 13.71
CA VAL A 30 -8.82 -11.91 13.76
C VAL A 30 -8.10 -11.43 15.01
N ASP A 31 -7.17 -10.49 14.86
CA ASP A 31 -6.43 -9.86 15.95
C ASP A 31 -6.35 -8.33 15.84
N GLY A 32 -7.00 -7.74 14.83
CA GLY A 32 -7.00 -6.30 14.60
C GLY A 32 -5.68 -5.76 14.02
N THR A 33 -4.77 -6.63 13.59
CA THR A 33 -3.45 -6.26 13.08
C THR A 33 -3.26 -6.69 11.63
N ILE A 34 -2.64 -5.81 10.84
CA ILE A 34 -2.20 -6.13 9.48
C ILE A 34 -0.73 -6.55 9.56
N ASP A 35 -0.44 -7.82 9.37
CA ASP A 35 0.93 -8.31 9.39
C ASP A 35 1.63 -8.06 8.05
N ILE A 36 2.77 -7.37 8.12
CA ILE A 36 3.60 -7.06 6.97
C ILE A 36 4.94 -7.77 7.10
N ALA A 37 5.18 -8.77 6.24
CA ALA A 37 6.46 -9.44 6.15
C ALA A 37 6.87 -9.60 4.68
N ILE A 38 8.03 -9.05 4.32
CA ILE A 38 8.48 -8.89 2.94
C ILE A 38 9.87 -9.47 2.77
N ARG A 39 10.10 -10.16 1.65
CA ARG A 39 11.43 -10.53 1.17
C ARG A 39 11.67 -9.91 -0.19
N GLN A 40 12.80 -9.21 -0.31
CA GLN A 40 13.31 -8.80 -1.61
C GLN A 40 13.79 -10.03 -2.40
N ASP A 41 13.35 -10.19 -3.64
CA ASP A 41 13.65 -11.33 -4.49
C ASP A 41 14.22 -10.85 -5.85
N PRO A 42 15.53 -11.06 -6.11
CA PRO A 42 16.16 -10.63 -7.35
C PRO A 42 15.76 -11.48 -8.56
N THR A 43 15.05 -12.60 -8.36
CA THR A 43 14.62 -13.49 -9.46
C THR A 43 13.29 -13.08 -10.09
N ILE A 44 12.63 -12.05 -9.56
CA ILE A 44 11.37 -11.53 -10.11
C ILE A 44 11.69 -10.41 -11.11
N ASP A 45 11.58 -10.74 -12.39
CA ASP A 45 11.84 -9.79 -13.48
C ASP A 45 10.67 -8.83 -13.74
N ALA A 46 10.99 -7.68 -14.34
CA ALA A 46 9.98 -6.75 -14.84
C ALA A 46 9.09 -7.43 -15.91
N PRO A 47 7.78 -7.12 -15.96
CA PRO A 47 7.08 -6.07 -15.22
C PRO A 47 6.50 -6.52 -13.86
N VAL A 48 6.83 -7.71 -13.37
CA VAL A 48 6.26 -8.24 -12.13
C VAL A 48 6.89 -7.54 -10.93
N VAL A 49 6.04 -6.96 -10.08
CA VAL A 49 6.46 -6.18 -8.90
C VAL A 49 6.60 -7.07 -7.66
N GLY A 50 5.73 -8.06 -7.51
CA GLY A 50 5.77 -8.98 -6.39
C GLY A 50 4.93 -10.23 -6.63
N SER A 51 4.97 -11.13 -5.65
CA SER A 51 4.28 -12.41 -5.68
C SER A 51 3.95 -12.86 -4.27
N THR A 52 2.65 -13.08 -4.04
CA THR A 52 2.11 -13.63 -2.79
C THR A 52 1.38 -14.92 -3.05
N THR A 53 1.57 -15.91 -2.16
CA THR A 53 0.67 -17.05 -2.07
C THR A 53 -0.47 -16.69 -1.11
N PRO A 54 -1.75 -16.82 -1.49
CA PRO A 54 -2.85 -16.38 -0.65
C PRO A 54 -2.87 -17.04 0.74
N GLY A 55 -2.97 -16.23 1.79
CA GLY A 55 -2.88 -16.67 3.19
C GLY A 55 -1.49 -17.08 3.66
N LYS A 56 -0.41 -16.63 3.00
CA LYS A 56 0.95 -16.91 3.43
C LYS A 56 1.80 -15.65 3.49
N LEU A 57 2.40 -15.44 4.65
CA LEU A 57 3.57 -14.60 4.85
C LEU A 57 4.85 -15.45 4.72
N LEU A 58 6.01 -14.87 4.40
CA LEU A 58 6.20 -13.53 3.83
C LEU A 58 5.83 -13.52 2.33
N TRP A 59 5.58 -12.34 1.76
CA TRP A 59 5.51 -12.18 0.30
C TRP A 59 6.82 -11.69 -0.29
N ARG A 60 6.95 -11.88 -1.60
CA ARG A 60 8.16 -11.55 -2.35
C ARG A 60 7.94 -10.27 -3.14
N THR A 61 8.90 -9.37 -3.10
CA THR A 61 8.91 -8.13 -3.88
C THR A 61 10.17 -8.08 -4.71
N SER A 62 10.08 -7.66 -5.97
CA SER A 62 11.23 -7.64 -6.88
C SER A 62 12.27 -6.61 -6.45
N SER A 63 13.56 -6.96 -6.60
CA SER A 63 14.67 -6.04 -6.31
C SER A 63 14.60 -4.76 -7.14
N TRP A 64 14.34 -4.90 -8.45
CA TRP A 64 14.29 -3.77 -9.37
C TRP A 64 13.25 -2.72 -8.97
N PHE A 65 12.12 -3.15 -8.38
CA PHE A 65 11.06 -2.24 -7.96
C PHE A 65 11.45 -1.45 -6.71
N ILE A 66 12.07 -2.10 -5.72
CA ILE A 66 12.57 -1.45 -4.52
C ILE A 66 13.66 -0.43 -4.86
N GLU A 67 14.60 -0.82 -5.72
CA GLU A 67 15.70 0.05 -6.18
C GLU A 67 15.16 1.26 -6.97
N LYS A 68 14.22 1.03 -7.88
CA LYS A 68 13.56 2.09 -8.65
C LYS A 68 12.79 3.06 -7.75
N SER A 69 12.09 2.54 -6.73
CA SER A 69 11.32 3.36 -5.80
C SER A 69 12.26 4.20 -4.92
N THR A 70 13.31 3.57 -4.38
CA THR A 70 14.34 4.24 -3.57
C THR A 70 15.06 5.34 -4.34
N SER A 71 15.55 5.05 -5.55
CA SER A 71 16.27 6.02 -6.39
C SER A 71 15.42 7.23 -6.79
N ARG A 72 14.10 7.10 -6.78
CA ARG A 72 13.15 8.18 -7.06
C ARG A 72 12.59 8.86 -5.81
N SER A 73 13.02 8.44 -4.61
CA SER A 73 12.40 8.84 -3.35
C SER A 73 10.88 8.60 -3.33
N ASP A 74 10.41 7.60 -4.08
CA ASP A 74 9.01 7.23 -4.19
C ASP A 74 8.65 6.25 -3.07
N THR A 75 8.10 6.79 -1.98
CA THR A 75 7.61 5.99 -0.85
C THR A 75 6.18 5.50 -1.05
N ILE A 76 5.45 6.07 -2.01
CA ILE A 76 4.03 5.80 -2.23
C ILE A 76 3.85 4.51 -3.02
N SER A 77 4.65 4.28 -4.06
CA SER A 77 4.58 3.04 -4.84
C SER A 77 4.81 1.78 -3.98
N PRO A 78 5.85 1.71 -3.12
CA PRO A 78 6.01 0.59 -2.20
C PRO A 78 4.83 0.41 -1.24
N ALA A 79 4.28 1.48 -0.65
CA ALA A 79 3.15 1.37 0.26
C ALA A 79 1.90 0.79 -0.44
N ARG A 80 1.60 1.27 -1.65
CA ARG A 80 0.54 0.72 -2.52
C ARG A 80 0.77 -0.75 -2.83
N HIS A 81 2.01 -1.15 -3.10
CA HIS A 81 2.36 -2.54 -3.36
C HIS A 81 2.19 -3.41 -2.11
N MET A 82 2.61 -2.94 -0.94
CA MET A 82 2.50 -3.69 0.31
C MET A 82 1.05 -4.02 0.67
N ILE A 83 0.14 -3.04 0.57
CA ILE A 83 -1.28 -3.29 0.86
C ILE A 83 -1.92 -4.22 -0.18
N HIS A 84 -1.49 -4.15 -1.44
CA HIS A 84 -1.94 -5.05 -2.51
C HIS A 84 -1.58 -6.50 -2.19
N GLU A 85 -0.31 -6.74 -1.82
CA GLU A 85 0.16 -8.08 -1.47
C GLU A 85 -0.48 -8.59 -0.17
N TRP A 86 -0.65 -7.73 0.83
CA TRP A 86 -1.38 -8.10 2.05
C TRP A 86 -2.83 -8.49 1.75
N LEU A 87 -3.53 -7.83 0.81
CA LEU A 87 -4.88 -8.25 0.43
C LEU A 87 -4.90 -9.65 -0.20
N HIS A 88 -3.83 -10.11 -0.83
CA HIS A 88 -3.68 -11.51 -1.21
C HIS A 88 -3.51 -12.43 0.01
N VAL A 89 -2.77 -12.01 1.03
CA VAL A 89 -2.69 -12.70 2.33
C VAL A 89 -4.08 -12.81 2.97
N ALA A 90 -4.88 -11.74 2.98
CA ALA A 90 -6.27 -11.75 3.43
C ALA A 90 -7.18 -12.67 2.60
N GLY A 91 -6.77 -13.07 1.39
CA GLY A 91 -7.49 -14.00 0.53
C GLY A 91 -8.24 -13.34 -0.63
N PHE A 92 -8.01 -12.06 -0.91
CA PHE A 92 -8.46 -11.45 -2.16
C PHE A 92 -7.62 -11.98 -3.33
N MET A 93 -8.28 -12.23 -4.45
CA MET A 93 -7.69 -12.84 -5.63
C MET A 93 -7.97 -11.94 -6.83
N HIS A 94 -7.03 -11.86 -7.75
CA HIS A 94 -7.29 -11.28 -9.05
C HIS A 94 -8.43 -12.00 -9.78
N LYS A 95 -9.19 -11.23 -10.55
CA LYS A 95 -10.13 -11.78 -11.55
C LYS A 95 -9.31 -12.60 -12.58
N ARG A 96 -9.93 -13.63 -13.20
CA ARG A 96 -9.23 -14.60 -14.08
C ARG A 96 -8.44 -13.98 -15.24
N GLN A 97 -8.74 -12.74 -15.61
CA GLN A 97 -7.93 -11.93 -16.52
C GLN A 97 -6.97 -11.10 -15.67
N ASN A 98 -5.71 -11.53 -15.57
CA ASN A 98 -4.61 -10.97 -14.75
C ASN A 98 -4.23 -9.48 -15.03
N GLY A 99 -5.11 -8.69 -15.64
CA GLY A 99 -4.96 -7.26 -15.88
C GLY A 99 -6.16 -6.42 -15.46
N TYR A 100 -7.18 -7.02 -14.83
CA TYR A 100 -8.35 -6.26 -14.37
C TYR A 100 -7.97 -5.42 -13.15
N ARG A 101 -7.64 -4.15 -13.39
CA ARG A 101 -7.27 -3.17 -12.35
C ARG A 101 -8.43 -2.78 -11.41
N GLU A 102 -9.63 -3.31 -11.67
CA GLU A 102 -10.83 -3.08 -10.86
C GLU A 102 -11.11 -4.26 -9.92
N ASP A 103 -10.08 -4.81 -9.30
CA ASP A 103 -10.25 -5.71 -8.15
C ASP A 103 -9.81 -5.04 -6.85
N VAL A 104 -10.16 -5.69 -5.74
CA VAL A 104 -9.99 -5.13 -4.40
C VAL A 104 -8.54 -4.75 -4.12
N ALA A 105 -7.58 -5.56 -4.55
CA ALA A 105 -6.16 -5.29 -4.29
C ALA A 105 -5.70 -3.99 -4.97
N TYR A 106 -6.05 -3.83 -6.25
CA TYR A 106 -5.72 -2.61 -7.00
C TYR A 106 -6.49 -1.38 -6.50
N LEU A 107 -7.80 -1.51 -6.23
CA LEU A 107 -8.63 -0.41 -5.79
C LEU A 107 -8.18 0.14 -4.42
N VAL A 108 -7.94 -0.74 -3.46
CA VAL A 108 -7.45 -0.34 -2.14
C VAL A 108 -6.03 0.22 -2.24
N GLY A 109 -5.17 -0.37 -3.07
CA GLY A 109 -3.85 0.19 -3.36
C GLY A 109 -3.90 1.61 -3.93
N ASP A 110 -4.86 1.92 -4.80
CA ASP A 110 -5.06 3.26 -5.34
C ASP A 110 -5.59 4.25 -4.29
N ILE A 111 -6.44 3.80 -3.37
CA ILE A 111 -6.88 4.60 -2.21
C ILE A 111 -5.69 4.95 -1.32
N VAL A 112 -4.82 3.98 -0.99
CA VAL A 112 -3.60 4.23 -0.19
C VAL A 112 -2.69 5.24 -0.90
N ARG A 113 -2.50 5.11 -2.21
CA ARG A 113 -1.73 6.10 -3.00
C ARG A 113 -2.33 7.50 -2.88
N GLN A 114 -3.65 7.63 -3.01
CA GLN A 114 -4.34 8.91 -2.93
C GLN A 114 -4.14 9.55 -1.55
N ILE A 115 -4.42 8.80 -0.48
CA ILE A 115 -4.24 9.27 0.90
C ILE A 115 -2.81 9.76 1.14
N LEU A 116 -1.80 8.98 0.75
CA LEU A 116 -0.39 9.35 0.95
C LEU A 116 0.02 10.58 0.13
N THR A 117 -0.53 10.72 -1.08
CA THR A 117 -0.30 11.89 -1.93
C THR A 117 -0.88 13.16 -1.29
N GLU A 118 -2.11 13.08 -0.79
CA GLU A 118 -2.78 14.18 -0.09
C GLU A 118 -2.02 14.58 1.20
N LEU A 119 -1.57 13.59 1.98
CA LEU A 119 -0.76 13.83 3.18
C LEU A 119 0.60 14.48 2.86
N ALA A 120 1.23 14.10 1.75
CA ALA A 120 2.49 14.70 1.31
C ALA A 120 2.30 16.17 0.88
N ALA A 121 1.20 16.47 0.19
CA ALA A 121 0.84 17.84 -0.20
C ALA A 121 0.61 18.72 1.04
N GLN A 122 -0.19 18.25 2.01
CA GLN A 122 -0.47 18.99 3.24
C GLN A 122 0.79 19.30 4.07
N LYS A 123 1.72 18.34 4.16
CA LYS A 123 3.01 18.55 4.86
C LYS A 123 3.88 19.61 4.17
N SER A 124 3.84 19.65 2.84
CA SER A 124 4.58 20.63 2.05
C SER A 124 4.05 22.04 2.30
N ASP A 125 2.72 22.22 2.30
CA ASP A 125 2.09 23.51 2.58
C ASP A 125 2.35 24.00 4.02
N ALA A 126 2.26 23.10 5.01
CA ALA A 126 2.57 23.42 6.40
C ALA A 126 4.05 23.84 6.60
N SER A 127 4.96 23.32 5.78
CA SER A 127 6.39 23.69 5.83
C SER A 127 6.65 25.10 5.26
N ILE A 128 5.86 25.54 4.27
CA ILE A 128 5.92 26.89 3.71
C ILE A 128 5.41 27.93 4.72
N LEU A 129 4.36 27.60 5.48
CA LEU A 129 3.79 28.48 6.50
C LEU A 129 4.64 28.60 7.78
N ARG A 130 5.64 27.72 7.97
CA ARG A 130 6.60 27.75 9.10
C ARG A 130 7.97 28.31 8.72
N GLY A 131 8.10 28.93 7.55
CA GLY A 131 9.30 29.70 7.20
C GLY A 131 9.56 30.81 8.23
N PRO A 132 10.82 31.15 8.55
CA PRO A 132 11.11 32.20 9.51
C PRO A 132 10.49 33.51 9.01
N CYS A 133 9.49 34.00 9.74
CA CYS A 133 8.99 35.36 9.60
C CYS A 133 10.17 36.30 9.88
N ARG A 134 10.92 36.67 8.84
CA ARG A 134 11.89 37.76 8.91
C ARG A 134 11.09 39.04 9.01
N ILE A 135 10.67 39.37 10.23
CA ILE A 135 10.27 40.73 10.58
C ILE A 135 11.50 41.59 10.28
N ARG A 136 11.46 42.34 9.17
CA ARG A 136 12.47 43.33 8.86
C ARG A 136 12.38 44.39 9.95
N SER A 137 13.38 44.47 10.82
CA SER A 137 13.52 45.60 11.73
C SER A 137 13.54 46.89 10.91
N PRO A 138 12.77 47.92 11.29
CA PRO A 138 12.81 49.20 10.61
C PRO A 138 14.23 49.75 10.72
N ARG A 139 14.80 50.13 9.57
CA ARG A 139 16.06 50.88 9.54
C ARG A 139 15.79 52.21 10.22
N SER A 140 16.50 52.47 11.31
CA SER A 140 16.69 53.83 11.82
C SER A 140 17.51 54.58 10.77
N GLU A 141 16.90 55.58 10.15
CA GLU A 141 17.62 56.56 9.32
C GLU A 141 18.35 57.56 10.24
N PRO A 142 19.57 57.99 9.87
CA PRO A 142 20.33 59.01 10.58
C PRO A 142 19.80 60.44 10.33
#